data_AF-A0A974I3X3-F1
#
_entry.id   AF-A0A974I3X3-F1
#
_cell.length_a   1.000
_cell.length_b   1.000
_cell.length_c   1.000
_cell.angle_alpha   90.00
_cell.angle_beta   90.00
_cell.angle_gamma   90.00
#
_symmetry.space_group_name_H-M   'P 1'
#
loop_
_entity.id
_entity.type
_entity.pdbx_description
1 polymer ?
#
loop_
_entity_poly.entity_id
_entity_poly.type
_entity_poly.pdbx_seq_one_letter_code
_entity_poly.pdbx_strand_id
1 'polypeptide(L)'
;MEGFMERSGINTEYAETWHVSEADADRVLWSSTQSDLPMNADIKDISKELTSLKQKVVDLDLHGLFLSDYYRAKKIPRGFRIRTIGRLNPECCKKWTGVLNRCSLNLMVLVIEEVSTELTKARKSLLEFEHEHAALLSAETLQDVILISNTQVDNYKKDLLPFKSEKLRRVNEDYSTHRVYRWLSGERSYYP
;
A
#
# COMPACT_ATOMS: atom_id res chain seq x y z
N MET A 1 20.47 -18.01 93.27
CA MET A 1 19.07 -18.48 93.38
C MET A 1 18.22 -17.28 93.02
N GLU A 2 17.31 -17.45 92.05
CA GLU A 2 16.42 -16.44 91.43
C GLU A 2 17.14 -15.39 90.54
N GLY A 3 16.68 -15.04 89.33
CA GLY A 3 15.40 -15.31 88.68
C GLY A 3 15.52 -15.32 87.16
N PHE A 4 14.85 -16.30 86.58
CA PHE A 4 14.39 -16.38 85.20
C PHE A 4 13.71 -15.07 84.79
N MET A 5 14.18 -14.44 83.71
CA MET A 5 13.31 -13.62 82.86
C MET A 5 13.42 -14.16 81.44
N GLU A 6 12.35 -14.86 81.07
CA GLU A 6 12.00 -15.27 79.72
C GLU A 6 12.25 -14.12 78.73
N ARG A 7 13.24 -14.30 77.85
CA ARG A 7 13.21 -13.62 76.56
C ARG A 7 12.21 -14.39 75.72
N SER A 8 11.01 -13.84 75.63
CA SER A 8 9.97 -14.19 74.66
C SER A 8 10.58 -14.10 73.25
N GLY A 9 11.03 -15.26 72.75
CA GLY A 9 11.36 -15.45 71.35
C GLY A 9 10.07 -15.37 70.53
N ILE A 10 9.77 -14.18 70.02
CA ILE A 10 8.79 -14.02 68.96
C ILE A 10 9.47 -14.53 67.69
N ASN A 11 9.09 -15.75 67.33
CA ASN A 11 9.49 -16.45 66.12
C ASN A 11 8.88 -15.72 64.91
N THR A 12 9.64 -14.87 64.23
CA THR A 12 9.25 -14.25 62.95
C THR A 12 9.53 -15.21 61.80
N GLU A 13 8.67 -16.22 61.64
CA GLU A 13 8.67 -17.16 60.50
C GLU A 13 8.07 -16.54 59.22
N TYR A 14 8.50 -15.35 58.83
CA TYR A 14 8.12 -14.78 57.53
C TYR A 14 9.30 -14.05 56.90
N ALA A 15 9.51 -14.27 55.60
CA ALA A 15 10.49 -13.52 54.83
C ALA A 15 10.10 -12.04 54.78
N GLU A 16 11.01 -11.13 55.12
CA GLU A 16 10.84 -9.70 54.84
C GLU A 16 10.68 -9.50 53.33
N THR A 17 9.52 -9.00 52.90
CA THR A 17 9.29 -8.61 51.52
C THR A 17 9.54 -7.13 51.35
N TRP A 18 10.51 -6.79 50.50
CA TRP A 18 10.82 -5.41 50.13
C TRP A 18 9.97 -5.01 48.93
N HIS A 19 9.23 -3.91 49.05
CA HIS A 19 8.50 -3.32 47.94
C HIS A 19 9.42 -2.36 47.17
N VAL A 20 9.70 -2.68 45.90
CA VAL A 20 10.41 -1.77 44.99
C VAL A 20 9.43 -0.72 44.50
N SER A 21 9.70 0.56 44.73
CA SER A 21 8.88 1.66 44.21
C SER A 21 9.05 1.80 42.69
N GLU A 22 8.07 2.38 41.99
CA GLU A 22 8.21 2.65 40.53
C GLU A 22 9.44 3.51 40.24
N ALA A 23 9.75 4.49 41.10
CA ALA A 23 10.94 5.32 40.96
C ALA A 23 12.26 4.54 41.15
N ASP A 24 12.28 3.52 42.01
CA ASP A 24 13.43 2.63 42.17
C ASP A 24 13.57 1.66 40.99
N ALA A 25 12.44 1.20 40.43
CA ALA A 25 12.42 0.39 39.23
C ALA A 25 12.98 1.18 38.03
N ASP A 26 12.46 2.37 37.78
CA ASP A 26 12.91 3.24 36.67
C ASP A 26 14.40 3.59 36.75
N ARG A 27 14.97 3.67 37.96
CA ARG A 27 16.41 3.91 38.16
C ARG A 27 17.30 2.72 37.75
N VAL A 28 16.79 1.50 37.87
CA VAL A 28 17.58 0.26 37.67
C VAL A 28 17.27 -0.41 36.34
N LEU A 29 16.12 -0.12 35.74
CA LEU A 29 15.77 -0.59 34.40
C LEU A 29 16.77 -0.06 33.38
N TRP A 30 17.13 -0.92 32.44
CA TRP A 30 18.11 -0.60 31.40
C TRP A 30 17.46 0.42 30.46
N SER A 31 18.19 1.49 30.14
CA SER A 31 17.72 2.52 29.20
C SER A 31 17.63 2.00 27.76
N SER A 32 18.40 0.96 27.45
CA SER A 32 18.32 0.23 26.19
C SER A 32 17.21 -0.81 26.24
N THR A 33 16.39 -0.79 25.21
CA THR A 33 15.29 -1.73 24.98
C THR A 33 15.68 -2.76 23.92
N GLN A 34 14.93 -3.85 23.80
CA GLN A 34 15.14 -4.85 22.74
C GLN A 34 15.08 -4.23 21.33
N SER A 35 14.37 -3.12 21.15
CA SER A 35 14.32 -2.33 19.91
C SER A 35 15.63 -1.64 19.54
N ASP A 36 16.55 -1.46 20.50
CA ASP A 36 17.86 -0.84 20.28
C ASP A 36 18.93 -1.88 19.89
N LEU A 37 18.58 -3.18 19.88
CA LEU A 37 19.46 -4.20 19.37
C LEU A 37 19.55 -4.09 17.85
N PRO A 38 20.75 -4.19 17.25
CA PRO A 38 20.88 -4.25 15.80
C PRO A 38 20.11 -5.48 15.31
N MET A 39 18.95 -5.24 14.71
CA MET A 39 18.21 -6.24 13.98
C MET A 39 19.10 -6.61 12.81
N ASN A 40 19.73 -7.78 12.86
CA ASN A 40 20.46 -8.33 11.71
C ASN A 40 19.43 -8.64 10.62
N ALA A 41 18.96 -7.61 9.92
CA ALA A 41 18.14 -7.77 8.73
C ALA A 41 18.98 -8.59 7.74
N ASP A 42 18.49 -9.79 7.40
CA ASP A 42 19.15 -10.61 6.38
C ASP A 42 19.21 -9.78 5.10
N ILE A 43 20.32 -9.86 4.38
CA ILE A 43 20.50 -9.26 3.05
C ILE A 43 19.31 -9.60 2.13
N LYS A 44 18.74 -10.80 2.30
CA LYS A 44 17.52 -11.23 1.58
C LYS A 44 16.30 -10.39 1.91
N ASP A 45 16.10 -10.03 3.17
CA ASP A 45 14.95 -9.23 3.61
C ASP A 45 15.07 -7.80 3.08
N ILE A 46 16.27 -7.22 3.15
CA ILE A 46 16.57 -5.90 2.59
C ILE A 46 16.30 -5.89 1.08
N SER A 47 16.77 -6.91 0.36
CA SER A 47 16.57 -7.05 -1.09
C SER A 47 15.09 -7.16 -1.47
N LYS A 48 14.34 -7.95 -0.71
CA LYS A 48 12.91 -8.16 -0.93
C LYS A 48 12.13 -6.87 -0.70
N GLU A 49 12.42 -6.14 0.37
CA GLU A 49 11.77 -4.89 0.68
C GLU A 49 12.10 -3.80 -0.35
N LEU A 50 13.37 -3.68 -0.75
CA LEU A 50 13.81 -2.78 -1.82
C LEU A 50 13.05 -3.05 -3.12
N THR A 51 12.92 -4.32 -3.48
CA THR A 51 12.21 -4.75 -4.69
C THR A 51 10.72 -4.43 -4.60
N SER A 52 10.08 -4.71 -3.46
CA SER A 52 8.68 -4.41 -3.19
C SER A 52 8.38 -2.91 -3.31
N LEU A 53 9.20 -2.06 -2.68
CA LEU A 53 9.06 -0.60 -2.76
C LEU A 53 9.20 -0.09 -4.19
N LYS A 54 10.19 -0.58 -4.94
CA LYS A 54 10.38 -0.23 -6.36
C LYS A 54 9.19 -0.68 -7.23
N GLN A 55 8.68 -1.88 -7.03
CA GLN A 55 7.49 -2.39 -7.73
C GLN A 55 6.25 -1.53 -7.42
N LYS A 56 6.03 -1.17 -6.14
CA LYS A 56 4.95 -0.28 -5.72
C LYS A 56 5.01 1.08 -6.43
N VAL A 57 6.20 1.65 -6.57
CA VAL A 57 6.41 2.91 -7.32
C VAL A 57 6.01 2.72 -8.80
N VAL A 58 6.44 1.63 -9.44
CA VAL A 58 6.08 1.32 -10.84
C VAL A 58 4.56 1.14 -11.01
N ASP A 59 3.90 0.45 -10.07
CA ASP A 59 2.47 0.22 -10.11
C ASP A 59 1.66 1.52 -10.07
N LEU A 60 2.00 2.38 -9.11
CA LEU A 60 1.35 3.68 -8.90
C LEU A 60 1.61 4.60 -10.08
N ASP A 61 2.85 4.69 -10.56
CA ASP A 61 3.24 5.54 -11.70
C ASP A 61 2.48 5.12 -12.97
N LEU A 62 2.47 3.83 -13.30
CA LEU A 62 1.71 3.32 -14.45
C LEU A 62 0.21 3.41 -14.23
N HIS A 63 -0.30 3.37 -12.99
CA HIS A 63 -1.73 3.55 -12.74
C HIS A 63 -2.16 4.99 -13.01
N GLY A 64 -1.43 5.95 -12.46
CA GLY A 64 -1.66 7.38 -12.66
C GLY A 64 -1.53 7.78 -14.13
N LEU A 65 -0.50 7.28 -14.83
CA LEU A 65 -0.27 7.53 -16.26
C LEU A 65 -1.47 7.11 -17.11
N PHE A 66 -1.86 5.83 -17.04
CA PHE A 66 -2.97 5.33 -17.86
C PHE A 66 -4.30 5.99 -17.49
N LEU A 67 -4.55 6.25 -16.20
CA LEU A 67 -5.78 6.92 -15.77
C LEU A 67 -5.87 8.36 -16.27
N SER A 68 -4.74 9.06 -16.30
CA SER A 68 -4.62 10.39 -16.89
C SER A 68 -4.90 10.37 -18.40
N ASP A 69 -4.38 9.38 -19.12
CA ASP A 69 -4.63 9.24 -20.56
C ASP A 69 -6.10 8.96 -20.87
N TYR A 70 -6.75 8.09 -20.10
CA TYR A 70 -8.20 7.90 -20.20
C TYR A 70 -8.96 9.22 -19.99
N TYR A 71 -8.57 10.00 -18.98
CA TYR A 71 -9.22 11.27 -18.67
C TYR A 71 -9.06 12.30 -19.80
N ARG A 72 -7.84 12.45 -20.33
CA ARG A 72 -7.53 13.35 -21.47
C ARG A 72 -8.33 12.96 -22.71
N ALA A 73 -8.43 11.66 -23.00
CA ALA A 73 -9.22 11.14 -24.10
C ALA A 73 -10.74 11.14 -23.86
N LYS A 74 -11.21 11.57 -22.67
CA LYS A 74 -12.61 11.49 -22.22
C LYS A 74 -13.21 10.08 -22.34
N LYS A 75 -12.38 9.05 -22.12
CA LYS A 75 -12.78 7.64 -22.15
C LYS A 75 -12.90 7.10 -20.74
N ILE A 76 -14.00 6.42 -20.46
CA ILE A 76 -14.28 5.85 -19.13
C ILE A 76 -13.87 4.37 -19.13
N PRO A 77 -12.86 3.97 -18.33
CA PRO A 77 -12.48 2.57 -18.18
C PRO A 77 -13.64 1.73 -17.66
N ARG A 78 -13.68 0.44 -18.01
CA ARG A 78 -14.77 -0.47 -17.63
C ARG A 78 -15.11 -0.45 -16.13
N GLY A 79 -14.10 -0.35 -15.26
CA GLY A 79 -14.29 -0.28 -13.81
C GLY A 79 -14.96 1.00 -13.29
N PHE A 80 -14.94 2.08 -14.08
CA PHE A 80 -15.58 3.36 -13.74
C PHE A 80 -16.97 3.52 -14.37
N ARG A 81 -17.45 2.55 -15.15
CA ARG A 81 -18.74 2.66 -15.84
C ARG A 81 -19.89 2.34 -14.89
N ILE A 82 -20.66 3.36 -14.53
CA ILE A 82 -21.85 3.22 -13.70
C ILE A 82 -23.04 2.81 -14.59
N ARG A 83 -23.84 1.83 -14.17
CA ARG A 83 -24.97 1.30 -14.96
C ARG A 83 -26.18 2.24 -14.92
N THR A 84 -26.88 2.36 -16.04
CA THR A 84 -28.15 3.11 -16.13
C THR A 84 -29.35 2.22 -15.77
N ILE A 85 -30.35 2.80 -15.10
CA ILE A 85 -31.58 2.11 -14.69
C ILE A 85 -32.77 2.40 -15.63
N GLY A 86 -32.83 3.59 -16.22
CA GLY A 86 -33.80 3.89 -17.27
C GLY A 86 -33.34 3.28 -18.58
N ARG A 87 -34.07 2.33 -19.16
CA ARG A 87 -33.80 1.74 -20.50
C ARG A 87 -34.93 1.96 -21.51
N LEU A 88 -36.06 2.50 -21.06
CA LEU A 88 -37.29 2.60 -21.86
C LEU A 88 -37.42 3.94 -22.60
N ASN A 89 -36.83 5.02 -22.07
CA ASN A 89 -36.85 6.35 -22.69
C ASN A 89 -35.42 6.72 -23.13
N PRO A 90 -35.10 6.68 -24.44
CA PRO A 90 -33.76 6.98 -24.95
C PRO A 90 -33.23 8.37 -24.56
N GLU A 91 -34.10 9.39 -24.49
CA GLU A 91 -33.72 10.74 -24.09
C GLU A 91 -33.35 10.81 -22.60
N CYS A 92 -34.09 10.09 -21.75
CA CYS A 92 -33.74 9.94 -20.34
C CYS A 92 -32.41 9.20 -20.18
N CYS A 93 -32.20 8.09 -20.92
CA CYS A 93 -30.94 7.35 -20.92
C CYS A 93 -29.75 8.25 -21.28
N LYS A 94 -29.90 9.05 -22.35
CA LYS A 94 -28.86 9.97 -22.83
C LYS A 94 -28.49 10.99 -21.76
N LYS A 95 -29.48 11.67 -21.15
CA LYS A 95 -29.24 12.64 -20.08
C LYS A 95 -28.61 11.98 -18.85
N TRP A 96 -29.15 10.85 -18.42
CA TRP A 96 -28.65 10.08 -17.28
C TRP A 96 -27.20 9.63 -17.48
N THR A 97 -26.89 9.08 -18.65
CA THR A 97 -25.52 8.69 -19.02
C THR A 97 -24.58 9.90 -19.03
N GLY A 98 -25.03 11.07 -19.50
CA GLY A 98 -24.25 12.31 -19.42
C GLY A 98 -23.85 12.65 -17.98
N VAL A 99 -24.80 12.55 -17.04
CA VAL A 99 -24.54 12.76 -15.61
C VAL A 99 -23.56 11.73 -15.06
N LEU A 100 -23.80 10.43 -15.33
CA LEU A 100 -22.91 9.37 -14.85
C LEU A 100 -21.51 9.48 -15.42
N ASN A 101 -21.36 9.81 -16.71
CA ASN A 101 -20.06 10.02 -17.34
C ASN A 101 -19.29 11.14 -16.64
N ARG A 102 -19.96 12.25 -16.29
CA ARG A 102 -19.36 13.35 -15.52
C ARG A 102 -18.91 12.87 -14.15
N CYS A 103 -19.75 12.11 -13.44
CA CYS A 103 -19.37 11.51 -12.16
C CYS A 103 -18.16 10.58 -12.30
N SER A 104 -18.15 9.68 -13.29
CA SER A 104 -17.02 8.78 -13.56
C SER A 104 -15.72 9.55 -13.83
N LEU A 105 -15.76 10.62 -14.63
CA LEU A 105 -14.59 11.47 -14.89
C LEU A 105 -14.09 12.17 -13.62
N ASN A 106 -15.01 12.65 -12.77
CA ASN A 106 -14.63 13.23 -11.48
C ASN A 106 -14.00 12.19 -10.55
N LEU A 107 -14.57 10.99 -10.48
CA LEU A 107 -13.98 9.87 -9.72
C LEU A 107 -12.58 9.52 -10.23
N MET A 108 -12.35 9.54 -11.54
CA MET A 108 -11.01 9.33 -12.11
C MET A 108 -10.03 10.38 -11.61
N VAL A 109 -10.42 11.65 -11.53
CA VAL A 109 -9.56 12.73 -10.99
C VAL A 109 -9.23 12.49 -9.52
N LEU A 110 -10.22 12.14 -8.70
CA LEU A 110 -9.99 11.82 -7.28
C LEU A 110 -9.00 10.66 -7.11
N VAL A 111 -9.10 9.62 -7.95
CA VAL A 111 -8.15 8.51 -7.91
C VAL A 111 -6.77 8.92 -8.41
N ILE A 112 -6.67 9.79 -9.43
CA ILE A 112 -5.36 10.32 -9.88
C ILE A 112 -4.68 11.11 -8.75
N GLU A 113 -5.45 11.93 -8.02
CA GLU A 113 -4.95 12.71 -6.88
C GLU A 113 -4.44 11.81 -5.75
N GLU A 114 -5.22 10.79 -5.38
CA GLU A 114 -4.80 9.80 -4.37
C GLU A 114 -3.55 9.04 -4.82
N VAL A 115 -3.52 8.56 -6.07
CA VAL A 115 -2.35 7.86 -6.63
C VAL A 115 -1.12 8.75 -6.62
N SER A 116 -1.25 10.04 -6.93
CA SER A 116 -0.14 11.00 -6.89
C SER A 116 0.40 11.19 -5.46
N THR A 117 -0.50 11.25 -4.49
CA THR A 117 -0.15 11.35 -3.06
C THR A 117 0.59 10.08 -2.61
N GLU A 118 0.03 8.91 -2.89
CA GLU A 118 0.65 7.62 -2.54
C GLU A 118 1.97 7.39 -3.27
N LEU A 119 2.10 7.83 -4.52
CA LEU A 119 3.34 7.75 -5.28
C LEU A 119 4.44 8.61 -4.63
N THR A 120 4.08 9.80 -4.16
CA THR A 120 5.01 10.69 -3.44
C THR A 120 5.48 10.04 -2.14
N LYS A 121 4.55 9.46 -1.37
CA LYS A 121 4.90 8.71 -0.14
C LYS A 121 5.79 7.50 -0.46
N ALA A 122 5.44 6.70 -1.46
CA ALA A 122 6.21 5.51 -1.84
C ALA A 122 7.63 5.86 -2.29
N ARG A 123 7.80 6.95 -3.07
CA ARG A 123 9.13 7.45 -3.46
C ARG A 123 9.92 7.94 -2.24
N LYS A 124 9.26 8.64 -1.32
CA LYS A 124 9.90 9.08 -0.07
C LYS A 124 10.37 7.88 0.76
N SER A 125 9.51 6.90 0.99
CA SER A 125 9.86 5.67 1.74
C SER A 125 10.99 4.89 1.06
N LEU A 126 11.01 4.81 -0.27
CA LEU A 126 12.12 4.19 -1.01
C LEU A 126 13.44 4.93 -0.77
N LEU A 127 13.44 6.26 -0.84
CA LEU A 127 14.63 7.08 -0.58
C LEU A 127 15.11 6.96 0.87
N GLU A 128 14.19 6.96 1.84
CA GLU A 128 14.50 6.77 3.26
C GLU A 128 15.11 5.38 3.49
N PHE A 129 14.53 4.34 2.89
CA PHE A 129 15.05 2.97 2.96
C PHE A 129 16.45 2.84 2.35
N GLU A 130 16.67 3.42 1.17
CA GLU A 130 17.99 3.44 0.52
C GLU A 130 19.03 4.21 1.34
N HIS A 131 18.62 5.29 2.02
CA HIS A 131 19.50 6.05 2.90
C HIS A 131 19.87 5.29 4.19
N GLU A 132 18.89 4.71 4.86
CA GLU A 132 19.08 3.90 6.07
C GLU A 132 20.03 2.72 5.82
N HIS A 133 19.91 2.10 4.64
CA HIS A 133 20.70 0.95 4.25
C HIS A 133 21.90 1.32 3.36
N ALA A 134 22.27 2.60 3.23
CA ALA A 134 23.29 3.05 2.27
C ALA A 134 24.66 2.39 2.47
N ALA A 135 25.07 2.19 3.73
CA ALA A 135 26.33 1.51 4.06
C ALA A 135 26.33 0.03 3.61
N LEU A 136 25.18 -0.64 3.69
CA LEU A 136 25.02 -2.01 3.22
C LEU A 136 24.93 -2.04 1.69
N LEU A 137 24.08 -1.21 1.10
CA LEU A 137 23.86 -1.16 -0.35
C LEU A 137 25.11 -0.73 -1.13
N SER A 138 26.01 0.05 -0.53
CA SER A 138 27.31 0.42 -1.12
C SER A 138 28.39 -0.65 -0.99
N ALA A 139 28.16 -1.70 -0.18
CA ALA A 139 29.08 -2.82 -0.10
C ALA A 139 29.11 -3.57 -1.43
N GLU A 140 30.32 -3.92 -1.88
CA GLU A 140 30.55 -4.61 -3.16
C GLU A 140 29.74 -5.93 -3.25
N THR A 141 29.59 -6.62 -2.11
CA THR A 141 28.78 -7.84 -1.94
C THR A 141 27.28 -7.65 -2.25
N LEU A 142 26.77 -6.42 -2.17
CA LEU A 142 25.34 -6.09 -2.34
C LEU A 142 25.02 -5.45 -3.71
N GLN A 143 26.03 -5.17 -4.53
CA GLN A 143 25.84 -4.65 -5.89
C GLN A 143 25.10 -5.66 -6.78
N ASP A 144 25.44 -6.95 -6.69
CA ASP A 144 24.74 -8.02 -7.40
C ASP A 144 23.26 -8.10 -7.00
N VAL A 145 22.97 -7.88 -5.72
CA VAL A 145 21.60 -7.88 -5.18
C VAL A 145 20.78 -6.70 -5.73
N ILE A 146 21.39 -5.52 -5.82
CA ILE A 146 20.77 -4.33 -6.44
C ILE A 146 20.52 -4.58 -7.93
N LEU A 147 21.47 -5.17 -8.65
CA LEU A 147 21.33 -5.50 -10.07
C LEU A 147 20.18 -6.49 -10.30
N ILE A 148 20.09 -7.54 -9.48
CA ILE A 148 19.01 -8.52 -9.53
C ILE A 148 17.66 -7.84 -9.23
N SER A 149 17.59 -7.01 -8.19
CA SER A 149 16.38 -6.27 -7.82
C SER A 149 15.91 -5.37 -8.96
N ASN A 150 16.82 -4.60 -9.57
CA ASN A 150 16.50 -3.74 -10.71
C ASN A 150 16.00 -4.56 -11.91
N THR A 151 16.64 -5.70 -12.20
CA THR A 151 16.22 -6.61 -13.27
C THR A 151 14.82 -7.16 -13.01
N GLN A 152 14.50 -7.53 -11.76
CA GLN A 152 13.16 -7.99 -11.38
C GLN A 152 12.11 -6.89 -11.56
N VAL A 153 12.42 -5.66 -11.16
CA VAL A 153 11.53 -4.50 -11.34
C VAL A 153 11.31 -4.19 -12.82
N ASP A 154 12.36 -4.26 -13.64
CA ASP A 154 12.26 -4.04 -15.08
C ASP A 154 11.41 -5.12 -15.77
N ASN A 155 11.59 -6.39 -15.39
CA ASN A 155 10.77 -7.48 -15.89
C ASN A 155 9.31 -7.31 -15.46
N TYR A 156 9.08 -6.96 -14.19
CA TYR A 156 7.75 -6.65 -13.68
C TYR A 156 7.07 -5.54 -14.48
N LYS A 157 7.80 -4.45 -14.77
CA LYS A 157 7.31 -3.35 -15.62
C LYS A 157 7.01 -3.82 -17.05
N LYS A 158 7.88 -4.65 -17.64
CA LYS A 158 7.68 -5.23 -18.97
C LYS A 158 6.44 -6.13 -19.04
N ASP A 159 6.09 -6.84 -17.98
CA ASP A 159 4.90 -7.69 -17.92
C ASP A 159 3.62 -6.87 -17.67
N LEU A 160 3.72 -5.83 -16.85
CA LEU A 160 2.58 -4.99 -16.49
C LEU A 160 2.11 -4.09 -17.63
N LEU A 161 3.04 -3.56 -18.43
CA LEU A 161 2.74 -2.66 -19.54
C LEU A 161 1.80 -3.28 -20.59
N PRO A 162 2.06 -4.47 -21.15
CA PRO A 162 1.16 -5.16 -22.06
C PRO A 162 -0.25 -5.34 -21.49
N PHE A 163 -0.36 -5.66 -20.20
CA PHE A 163 -1.66 -5.80 -19.55
C PHE A 163 -2.44 -4.48 -19.50
N LYS A 164 -1.78 -3.36 -19.17
CA LYS A 164 -2.43 -2.04 -19.20
C LYS A 164 -2.76 -1.59 -20.63
N SER A 165 -1.88 -1.87 -21.59
CA SER A 165 -2.12 -1.62 -23.02
C SER A 165 -3.31 -2.42 -23.55
N GLU A 166 -3.47 -3.69 -23.16
CA GLU A 166 -4.63 -4.50 -23.55
C GLU A 166 -5.92 -3.96 -22.93
N LYS A 167 -5.90 -3.49 -21.68
CA LYS A 167 -7.04 -2.78 -21.08
C LYS A 167 -7.42 -1.54 -21.87
N LEU A 168 -6.43 -0.74 -22.29
CA LEU A 168 -6.65 0.45 -23.11
C LEU A 168 -7.23 0.08 -24.48
N ARG A 169 -6.69 -0.95 -25.13
CA ARG A 169 -7.19 -1.48 -26.40
C ARG A 169 -8.66 -1.88 -26.29
N ARG A 170 -9.04 -2.63 -25.24
CA ARG A 170 -10.43 -3.04 -24.99
C ARG A 170 -11.36 -1.85 -24.74
N VAL A 171 -10.90 -0.83 -24.03
CA VAL A 171 -11.70 0.40 -23.85
C VAL A 171 -11.89 1.10 -25.19
N ASN A 172 -10.84 1.23 -26.01
CA ASN A 172 -10.94 1.82 -27.34
C ASN A 172 -11.90 1.05 -28.25
N GLU A 173 -11.82 -0.28 -28.22
CA GLU A 173 -12.72 -1.16 -28.95
C GLU A 173 -14.17 -0.98 -28.51
N ASP A 174 -14.44 -0.82 -27.20
CA ASP A 174 -15.80 -0.58 -26.72
C ASP A 174 -16.38 0.73 -27.29
N TYR A 175 -15.55 1.78 -27.41
CA TYR A 175 -15.98 3.05 -27.99
C TYR A 175 -16.16 2.96 -29.51
N SER A 176 -15.25 2.30 -30.24
CA SER A 176 -15.36 2.15 -31.70
C SER A 176 -16.54 1.26 -32.12
N THR A 177 -16.84 0.22 -31.33
CA THR A 177 -17.94 -0.72 -31.58
C THR A 177 -19.24 -0.33 -30.89
N HIS A 178 -19.33 0.87 -30.32
CA HIS A 178 -20.52 1.39 -29.62
C HIS A 178 -21.00 0.51 -28.44
N ARG A 179 -20.12 -0.32 -27.87
CA ARG A 179 -20.42 -1.22 -26.74
C ARG A 179 -20.41 -0.53 -25.38
N VAL A 180 -19.94 0.72 -25.28
CA VAL A 180 -20.02 1.50 -24.03
C VAL A 180 -21.48 1.78 -23.65
N TYR A 181 -22.33 2.06 -24.64
CA TYR A 181 -23.72 2.44 -24.47
C TYR A 181 -24.64 1.48 -25.25
N ARG A 182 -24.56 0.17 -24.96
CA ARG A 182 -25.30 -0.88 -25.70
C ARG A 182 -26.81 -0.65 -25.84
N TRP A 183 -27.41 0.13 -24.94
CA TRP A 183 -28.83 0.48 -25.03
C TRP A 183 -29.15 1.42 -26.21
N LEU A 184 -28.16 2.13 -26.78
CA LEU A 184 -28.31 2.89 -28.03
C LEU A 184 -28.54 1.98 -29.23
N SER A 185 -27.99 0.76 -29.19
CA SER A 185 -28.09 -0.22 -30.28
C SER A 185 -29.45 -0.91 -30.34
N GLY A 186 -30.36 -0.64 -29.39
CA GLY A 186 -31.66 -1.33 -29.31
C GLY A 186 -31.58 -2.81 -28.97
N GLU A 187 -30.38 -3.38 -28.84
CA GLU A 187 -30.17 -4.75 -28.39
C GLU A 187 -30.62 -4.87 -26.93
N ARG A 188 -31.85 -5.38 -26.74
CA ARG A 188 -32.27 -5.93 -25.46
C ARG A 188 -31.23 -6.97 -25.08
N SER A 189 -30.46 -6.67 -24.06
CA SER A 189 -29.62 -7.64 -23.37
C SER A 189 -30.57 -8.64 -22.70
N TYR A 190 -31.11 -9.59 -23.47
CA TYR A 190 -31.56 -10.84 -22.93
C TYR A 190 -30.30 -11.55 -22.46
N TYR A 191 -30.02 -11.44 -21.17
CA TYR A 191 -29.28 -12.49 -20.50
C TYR A 191 -30.05 -12.87 -19.23
N PRO A 192 -30.14 -14.17 -18.91
CA PRO A 192 -30.73 -14.69 -17.68
C PRO A 192 -29.97 -14.20 -16.43
#